data_AF-A0A7Y4ZVN0-F1
#
_entry.id   AF-A0A7Y4ZVN0-F1
#
_cell.length_a   1.000
_cell.length_b   1.000
_cell.length_c   1.000
_cell.angle_alpha   90.00
_cell.angle_beta   90.00
_cell.angle_gamma   90.00
#
_symmetry.space_group_name_H-M   'P 1'
#
loop_
_entity.id
_entity.type
_entity.pdbx_description
1 polymer ?
#
loop_
_entity_poly.entity_id
_entity_poly.type
_entity_poly.pdbx_seq_one_letter_code
_entity_poly.pdbx_strand_id
1 'polypeptide(L)'
;MASLLVHAILPLVVVEAIPLTRGRRRKLRWLGVALACAPDLDMATFAFELRATDLWGHRGAWHSLGMAALAATVVSLIFFRLPPRGSAPGSHVRKALYWRSFAFLFAAAASHGVLDAFTAGEAGVALLWPLSTARWLSPLDIVAACPGGASEYFSHWGLLTVANELLFIVIPSLLLLGIYRHLARRPGTAPRVPIRRTAMRVALWLAIAVGARVALPETFATHLERRIEPMGTAIAGDPKDIPTRGLPDGRLVTSFDEVRQRGLLERTLAPRDAPWSSSFFPSWFGGEGGRWSEGSARLAYRTLTGFAPPSESEAKSWVARAASGDAEAQRRIFTLAPVEKVDLALGRLDFPATVQAQKLSHNGHPRYWSGRCNGVAAASMVEPEPFRVVDVTGVDGTHVRFHPNDVKSLLSVAYYEPQVKLSIGDNCNEVAFDAAAPCNMSPAVFLLALWNRLGIAEHTFIVDALPNIARQYYVVAEATVHLVRPPYPPDDAPMAAALRPKVRSVVDVTIDLTLSSTTLTYRDVDHLDPAVPDGTAYRKVGVVPVRMHFSATLALGDGTELLGGRWTGTPANGIDVVMDVDGPPKVLPNGRLEAADQVPWALVRAIAKASVLPPPALPTVDLRTDCEGCR
;
A
#
# COMPACT_ATOMS: atom_id res chain seq x y z
N MET A 1 12.82 -2.09 0.16
CA MET A 1 14.16 -1.47 -0.03
C MET A 1 15.24 -2.22 0.71
N ALA A 2 16.51 -2.10 0.31
CA ALA A 2 17.60 -2.47 1.20
C ALA A 2 17.73 -1.42 2.31
N SER A 3 18.34 -1.76 3.43
CA SER A 3 18.44 -0.83 4.55
C SER A 3 19.44 0.28 4.28
N LEU A 4 19.22 1.42 4.95
CA LEU A 4 20.17 2.52 5.01
C LEU A 4 21.58 2.07 5.45
N LEU A 5 21.69 1.00 6.24
CA LEU A 5 22.96 0.45 6.69
C LEU A 5 23.76 -0.12 5.50
N VAL A 6 23.14 -0.91 4.63
CA VAL A 6 23.82 -1.45 3.44
C VAL A 6 24.21 -0.34 2.47
N HIS A 7 23.30 0.61 2.22
CA HIS A 7 23.58 1.75 1.36
C HIS A 7 24.74 2.61 1.88
N ALA A 8 24.92 2.72 3.19
CA ALA A 8 26.07 3.39 3.78
C ALA A 8 27.35 2.55 3.74
N ILE A 9 27.29 1.24 4.01
CA ILE A 9 28.48 0.37 4.08
C ILE A 9 29.12 0.18 2.71
N LEU A 10 28.33 -0.03 1.66
CA LEU A 10 28.88 -0.40 0.35
C LEU A 10 29.85 0.67 -0.21
N PRO A 11 29.55 1.97 -0.22
CA PRO A 11 30.51 3.02 -0.59
C PRO A 11 31.77 3.04 0.28
N LEU A 12 31.63 2.77 1.59
CA LEU A 12 32.77 2.71 2.52
C LEU A 12 33.71 1.54 2.20
N VAL A 13 33.18 0.41 1.72
CA VAL A 13 33.99 -0.73 1.28
C VAL A 13 34.63 -0.44 -0.08
N VAL A 14 33.86 0.06 -1.06
CA VAL A 14 34.34 0.25 -2.43
C VAL A 14 35.45 1.32 -2.52
N VAL A 15 35.34 2.42 -1.76
CA VAL A 15 36.36 3.49 -1.79
C VAL A 15 37.76 2.99 -1.39
N GLU A 16 37.82 1.92 -0.59
CA GLU A 16 39.05 1.29 -0.14
C GLU A 16 39.82 0.56 -1.23
N ALA A 17 39.16 0.22 -2.34
CA ALA A 17 39.79 -0.35 -3.53
C ALA A 17 40.48 0.73 -4.40
N ILE A 18 40.16 2.01 -4.19
CA ILE A 18 40.61 3.11 -5.04
C ILE A 18 41.92 3.72 -4.49
N PRO A 19 42.96 3.89 -5.32
CA PRO A 19 44.21 4.54 -4.92
C PRO A 19 44.03 6.06 -4.80
N LEU A 20 43.82 6.53 -3.57
CA LEU A 20 43.53 7.93 -3.21
C LEU A 20 44.34 8.39 -2.01
N THR A 21 44.63 9.70 -1.94
CA THR A 21 45.21 10.34 -0.75
C THR A 21 44.24 10.26 0.45
N ARG A 22 44.77 10.30 1.68
CA ARG A 22 43.95 10.20 2.90
C ARG A 22 42.82 11.25 2.94
N GLY A 23 43.13 12.51 2.64
CA GLY A 23 42.14 13.59 2.62
C GLY A 23 41.03 13.37 1.59
N ARG A 24 41.39 12.99 0.37
CA ARG A 24 40.40 12.73 -0.69
C ARG A 24 39.55 11.50 -0.42
N ARG A 25 40.14 10.44 0.13
CA ARG A 25 39.44 9.24 0.59
C ARG A 25 38.41 9.57 1.66
N ARG A 26 38.78 10.34 2.69
CA ARG A 26 37.84 10.78 3.75
C ARG A 26 36.67 11.57 3.17
N LYS A 27 36.93 12.48 2.23
CA LYS A 27 35.89 13.26 1.56
C LYS A 27 34.94 12.38 0.75
N LEU A 28 35.49 11.46 -0.05
CA LEU A 28 34.69 10.53 -0.85
C LEU A 28 33.89 9.54 -0.01
N ARG A 29 34.40 9.09 1.15
CA ARG A 29 33.62 8.24 2.08
C ARG A 29 32.28 8.89 2.42
N TRP A 30 32.30 10.11 2.94
CA TRP A 30 31.08 10.79 3.38
C TRP A 30 30.19 11.24 2.23
N LEU A 31 30.76 11.72 1.12
CA LEU A 31 29.97 12.08 -0.07
C LEU A 31 29.32 10.84 -0.72
N GLY A 32 30.03 9.71 -0.74
CA GLY A 32 29.51 8.45 -1.25
C GLY A 32 28.38 7.90 -0.39
N VAL A 33 28.53 7.91 0.95
CA VAL A 33 27.45 7.54 1.88
C VAL A 33 26.23 8.43 1.68
N ALA A 34 26.43 9.76 1.65
CA ALA A 34 25.32 10.70 1.47
C ALA A 34 24.57 10.46 0.16
N LEU A 35 25.28 10.27 -0.96
CA LEU A 35 24.65 10.01 -2.26
C LEU A 35 23.98 8.63 -2.34
N ALA A 36 24.53 7.62 -1.65
CA ALA A 36 23.93 6.28 -1.63
C ALA A 36 22.69 6.21 -0.74
N CYS A 37 22.56 7.06 0.29
CA CYS A 37 21.37 7.11 1.16
C CYS A 37 20.31 8.12 0.70
N ALA A 38 20.68 9.10 -0.13
CA ALA A 38 19.78 10.18 -0.53
C ALA A 38 18.48 9.76 -1.25
N PRO A 39 18.45 8.69 -2.09
CA PRO A 39 17.23 8.33 -2.81
C PRO A 39 16.02 8.06 -1.89
N ASP A 40 16.21 7.37 -0.76
CA ASP A 40 15.12 7.04 0.19
C ASP A 40 14.55 8.25 0.94
N LEU A 41 15.12 9.45 0.78
CA LEU A 41 14.45 10.67 1.23
C LEU A 41 13.10 10.88 0.52
N ASP A 42 12.88 10.19 -0.61
CA ASP A 42 11.61 10.12 -1.30
C ASP A 42 10.50 9.46 -0.49
N MET A 43 10.79 8.75 0.61
CA MET A 43 9.79 8.31 1.59
C MET A 43 8.96 9.49 2.13
N ALA A 44 9.53 10.70 2.16
CA ALA A 44 8.78 11.91 2.53
C ALA A 44 7.64 12.23 1.55
N THR A 45 7.70 11.72 0.31
CA THR A 45 6.67 11.95 -0.72
C THR A 45 5.34 11.29 -0.38
N PHE A 46 5.32 10.23 0.45
CA PHE A 46 4.08 9.63 0.95
C PHE A 46 3.22 10.63 1.73
N ALA A 47 3.85 11.59 2.43
CA ALA A 47 3.15 12.67 3.11
C ALA A 47 2.47 13.66 2.14
N PHE A 48 2.72 13.55 0.84
CA PHE A 48 2.17 14.43 -0.20
C PHE A 48 1.29 13.67 -1.20
N GLU A 49 0.69 12.55 -0.78
CA GLU A 49 -0.18 11.69 -1.61
C GLU A 49 0.51 10.97 -2.77
N LEU A 50 1.84 11.04 -2.87
CA LEU A 50 2.58 10.26 -3.86
C LEU A 50 2.72 8.81 -3.39
N ARG A 51 2.30 7.87 -4.23
CA ARG A 51 2.36 6.43 -3.96
C ARG A 51 3.65 5.85 -4.52
N ALA A 52 4.07 4.69 -4.00
CA ALA A 52 5.25 3.97 -4.50
C ALA A 52 5.18 3.66 -6.01
N THR A 53 3.97 3.47 -6.54
CA THR A 53 3.74 3.22 -7.97
C THR A 53 4.00 4.46 -8.84
N ASP A 54 3.88 5.66 -8.29
CA ASP A 54 4.07 6.91 -9.03
C ASP A 54 5.54 7.13 -9.39
N LEU A 55 5.79 7.77 -10.53
CA LEU A 55 7.15 7.99 -11.04
C LEU A 55 8.06 8.73 -10.03
N TRP A 56 7.51 9.65 -9.24
CA TRP A 56 8.25 10.41 -8.23
C TRP A 56 8.06 9.90 -6.81
N GLY A 57 7.26 8.85 -6.63
CA GLY A 57 7.14 8.15 -5.36
C GLY A 57 8.33 7.24 -5.09
N HIS A 58 8.26 6.50 -3.99
CA HIS A 58 9.33 5.61 -3.55
C HIS A 58 9.75 4.63 -4.65
N ARG A 59 11.08 4.44 -4.83
CA ARG A 59 11.69 3.59 -5.89
C ARG A 59 11.55 4.10 -7.31
N GLY A 60 11.04 5.32 -7.44
CA GLY A 60 10.79 5.99 -8.71
C GLY A 60 12.06 6.57 -9.32
N ALA A 61 11.94 7.75 -9.93
CA ALA A 61 13.02 8.45 -10.60
C ALA A 61 14.22 8.73 -9.68
N TRP A 62 14.01 8.86 -8.35
CA TRP A 62 15.07 9.05 -7.36
C TRP A 62 16.08 7.89 -7.31
N HIS A 63 15.64 6.68 -7.65
CA HIS A 63 16.43 5.44 -7.61
C HIS A 63 17.05 5.11 -8.98
N SER A 64 16.97 6.00 -9.96
CA SER A 64 17.44 5.73 -11.32
C SER A 64 18.92 6.01 -11.54
N LEU A 65 19.49 5.38 -12.57
CA LEU A 65 20.84 5.69 -13.04
C LEU A 65 20.96 7.13 -13.56
N GLY A 66 19.89 7.68 -14.12
CA GLY A 66 19.83 9.08 -14.57
C GLY A 66 19.98 10.06 -13.41
N MET A 67 19.23 9.85 -12.31
CA MET A 67 19.34 10.69 -11.12
C MET A 67 20.69 10.51 -10.42
N ALA A 68 21.21 9.28 -10.37
CA ALA A 68 22.55 8.99 -9.86
C ALA A 68 23.64 9.76 -10.64
N ALA A 69 23.55 9.81 -11.97
CA ALA A 69 24.49 10.57 -12.81
C ALA A 69 24.39 12.08 -12.57
N LEU A 70 23.17 12.61 -12.44
CA LEU A 70 22.94 14.03 -12.14
C LEU A 70 23.53 14.40 -10.77
N ALA A 71 23.20 13.65 -9.73
CA ALA A 71 23.69 13.89 -8.37
C ALA A 71 25.22 13.78 -8.29
N ALA A 72 25.81 12.74 -8.90
CA ALA A 72 27.25 12.59 -8.96
C ALA A 72 27.93 13.72 -9.73
N THR A 73 27.31 14.25 -10.78
CA THR A 73 27.80 15.42 -11.53
C THR A 73 27.81 16.66 -10.65
N VAL A 74 26.67 17.00 -10.03
CA VAL A 74 26.53 18.18 -9.16
C VAL A 74 27.53 18.15 -8.01
N VAL A 75 27.58 17.04 -7.27
CA VAL A 75 28.53 16.88 -6.15
C VAL A 75 29.98 16.92 -6.65
N SER A 76 30.26 16.33 -7.81
CA SER A 76 31.61 16.38 -8.38
C SER A 76 32.04 17.81 -8.70
N LEU A 77 31.17 18.62 -9.30
CA LEU A 77 31.45 20.02 -9.63
C LEU A 77 31.65 20.89 -8.38
N ILE A 78 30.86 20.69 -7.32
CA ILE A 78 30.95 21.45 -6.07
C ILE A 78 32.24 21.12 -5.32
N PHE A 79 32.57 19.83 -5.18
CA PHE A 79 33.60 19.37 -4.27
C PHE A 79 34.94 19.04 -4.93
N PHE A 80 34.98 18.92 -6.27
CA PHE A 80 36.18 18.60 -7.04
C PHE A 80 36.28 19.52 -8.27
N ARG A 81 37.45 20.15 -8.48
CA ARG A 81 37.63 21.04 -9.63
C ARG A 81 38.14 20.27 -10.85
N LEU A 82 37.40 20.33 -11.95
CA LEU A 82 37.86 19.87 -13.25
C LEU A 82 38.88 20.89 -13.81
N PRO A 83 40.10 20.49 -14.22
CA PRO A 83 41.05 21.41 -14.83
C PRO A 83 40.54 21.95 -16.18
N PRO A 84 40.73 23.25 -16.51
CA PRO A 84 40.40 23.81 -17.81
C PRO A 84 41.13 23.11 -18.98
N ARG A 85 40.53 23.14 -20.18
CA ARG A 85 41.20 22.71 -21.42
C ARG A 85 42.46 23.56 -21.64
N GLY A 86 43.62 22.94 -21.90
CA GLY A 86 44.91 23.61 -22.10
C GLY A 86 45.79 23.76 -20.85
N SER A 87 45.43 23.15 -19.73
CA SER A 87 46.19 23.23 -18.47
C SER A 87 47.55 22.50 -18.52
N ALA A 88 48.56 23.02 -17.80
CA ALA A 88 49.93 22.50 -17.65
C ALA A 88 50.05 20.96 -17.43
N PRO A 89 51.20 20.32 -17.68
CA PRO A 89 51.38 18.86 -17.68
C PRO A 89 50.86 18.10 -16.44
N GLY A 90 50.82 18.72 -15.26
CA GLY A 90 50.20 18.16 -14.04
C GLY A 90 48.67 18.04 -14.07
N SER A 91 48.01 18.56 -15.10
CA SER A 91 46.56 18.54 -15.29
C SER A 91 46.00 17.14 -15.58
N HIS A 92 46.79 16.25 -16.19
CA HIS A 92 46.40 14.88 -16.46
C HIS A 92 46.08 14.09 -15.18
N VAL A 93 46.90 14.24 -14.14
CA VAL A 93 46.69 13.59 -12.84
C VAL A 93 45.43 14.15 -12.16
N ARG A 94 45.23 15.47 -12.18
CA ARG A 94 44.06 16.13 -11.59
C ARG A 94 42.76 15.75 -12.32
N LYS A 95 42.80 15.68 -13.65
CA LYS A 95 41.69 15.22 -14.50
C LYS A 95 41.37 13.75 -14.25
N ALA A 96 42.38 12.88 -14.19
CA ALA A 96 42.19 11.47 -13.86
C ALA A 96 41.57 11.31 -12.46
N LEU A 97 42.03 12.09 -11.48
CA LEU A 97 41.52 12.03 -10.11
C LEU A 97 40.08 12.57 -10.01
N TYR A 98 39.74 13.62 -10.77
CA TYR A 98 38.36 14.09 -10.94
C TYR A 98 37.45 12.98 -11.47
N TRP A 99 37.81 12.36 -12.60
CA TRP A 99 36.99 11.29 -13.20
C TRP A 99 36.91 10.05 -12.31
N ARG A 100 37.95 9.71 -11.54
CA ARG A 100 37.88 8.67 -10.50
C ARG A 100 36.90 9.02 -9.38
N SER A 101 36.89 10.28 -8.93
CA SER A 101 35.92 10.74 -7.94
C SER A 101 34.49 10.70 -8.49
N PHE A 102 34.28 11.20 -9.70
CA PHE A 102 32.98 11.15 -10.36
C PHE A 102 32.50 9.71 -10.51
N ALA A 103 33.33 8.82 -11.06
CA ALA A 103 32.99 7.41 -11.24
C ALA A 103 32.63 6.72 -9.92
N PHE A 104 33.37 7.02 -8.84
CA PHE A 104 33.04 6.50 -7.52
C PHE A 104 31.70 7.04 -6.99
N LEU A 105 31.46 8.36 -7.10
CA LEU A 105 30.20 8.97 -6.62
C LEU A 105 29.00 8.48 -7.42
N PHE A 106 29.15 8.33 -8.73
CA PHE A 106 28.14 7.74 -9.61
C PHE A 106 27.88 6.29 -9.20
N ALA A 107 28.92 5.47 -9.03
CA ALA A 107 28.76 4.08 -8.60
C ALA A 107 28.10 3.97 -7.21
N ALA A 108 28.43 4.87 -6.28
CA ALA A 108 27.82 4.92 -4.96
C ALA A 108 26.32 5.25 -5.05
N ALA A 109 25.95 6.31 -5.78
CA ALA A 109 24.55 6.69 -5.99
C ALA A 109 23.77 5.59 -6.74
N ALA A 110 24.33 5.08 -7.84
CA ALA A 110 23.72 4.04 -8.67
C ALA A 110 23.55 2.71 -7.92
N SER A 111 24.44 2.41 -6.97
CA SER A 111 24.33 1.19 -6.16
C SER A 111 23.04 1.12 -5.36
N HIS A 112 22.44 2.27 -5.03
CA HIS A 112 21.18 2.33 -4.31
C HIS A 112 20.05 1.63 -5.09
N GLY A 113 19.70 2.16 -6.27
CA GLY A 113 18.63 1.59 -7.09
C GLY A 113 18.95 0.17 -7.58
N VAL A 114 20.22 -0.15 -7.80
CA VAL A 114 20.64 -1.51 -8.15
C VAL A 114 20.36 -2.49 -7.01
N LEU A 115 20.81 -2.18 -5.78
CA LEU A 115 20.57 -3.04 -4.61
C LEU A 115 19.07 -3.20 -4.34
N ASP A 116 18.31 -2.13 -4.50
CA ASP A 116 16.86 -2.16 -4.34
C ASP A 116 16.16 -3.05 -5.37
N ALA A 117 16.68 -3.11 -6.60
CA ALA A 117 16.17 -4.06 -7.60
C ALA A 117 16.50 -5.52 -7.26
N PHE A 118 17.45 -5.80 -6.36
CA PHE A 118 17.78 -7.15 -5.87
C PHE A 118 16.98 -7.56 -4.62
N THR A 119 16.09 -6.71 -4.13
CA THR A 119 15.20 -7.04 -3.01
C THR A 119 13.97 -7.81 -3.50
N ALA A 120 13.65 -8.91 -2.82
CA ALA A 120 12.45 -9.69 -3.08
C ALA A 120 11.19 -9.01 -2.51
N GLY A 121 10.04 -9.21 -3.17
CA GLY A 121 8.72 -8.89 -2.61
C GLY A 121 8.16 -7.50 -2.91
N GLU A 122 8.77 -6.72 -3.80
CA GLU A 122 8.49 -5.27 -3.93
C GLU A 122 8.12 -4.84 -5.36
N ALA A 123 7.56 -3.63 -5.54
CA ALA A 123 7.06 -3.10 -6.82
C ALA A 123 8.13 -2.77 -7.91
N GLY A 124 9.40 -3.14 -7.70
CA GLY A 124 10.52 -2.84 -8.59
C GLY A 124 10.99 -1.38 -8.61
N VAL A 125 12.08 -1.11 -9.33
CA VAL A 125 12.78 0.19 -9.35
C VAL A 125 12.76 0.80 -10.75
N ALA A 126 12.51 2.10 -10.88
CA ALA A 126 12.59 2.82 -12.17
C ALA A 126 14.04 3.05 -12.65
N LEU A 127 14.85 1.99 -12.68
CA LEU A 127 16.31 2.02 -12.78
C LEU A 127 16.82 2.75 -14.03
N LEU A 128 16.10 2.62 -15.15
CA LEU A 128 16.49 3.18 -16.45
C LEU A 128 15.90 4.58 -16.74
N TRP A 129 15.20 5.20 -15.79
CA TRP A 129 14.70 6.57 -15.99
C TRP A 129 15.89 7.55 -16.22
N PRO A 130 15.83 8.46 -17.21
CA PRO A 130 14.65 8.89 -17.99
C PRO A 130 14.40 8.14 -19.31
N LEU A 131 15.16 7.09 -19.64
CA LEU A 131 14.98 6.34 -20.89
C LEU A 131 13.73 5.46 -20.88
N SER A 132 13.31 4.98 -19.71
CA SER A 132 12.11 4.18 -19.51
C SER A 132 11.53 4.39 -18.11
N THR A 133 10.22 4.30 -17.97
CA THR A 133 9.49 4.33 -16.69
C THR A 133 9.20 2.92 -16.13
N ALA A 134 9.64 1.86 -16.83
CA ALA A 134 9.46 0.49 -16.38
C ALA A 134 10.13 0.24 -15.03
N ARG A 135 9.46 -0.54 -14.17
CA ARG A 135 9.97 -0.97 -12.86
C ARG A 135 10.72 -2.30 -13.01
N TRP A 136 11.97 -2.32 -12.58
CA TRP A 136 12.88 -3.45 -12.72
C TRP A 136 13.04 -4.17 -11.38
N LEU A 137 12.93 -5.49 -11.43
CA LEU A 137 13.29 -6.42 -10.36
C LEU A 137 14.30 -7.42 -10.93
N SER A 138 15.26 -7.81 -10.11
CA SER A 138 16.24 -8.83 -10.45
C SER A 138 15.68 -10.20 -10.10
N PRO A 139 15.71 -11.19 -11.00
CA PRO A 139 15.25 -12.55 -10.70
C PRO A 139 16.14 -13.28 -9.70
N LEU A 140 17.26 -12.67 -9.29
CA LEU A 140 18.20 -13.25 -8.34
C LEU A 140 17.75 -13.10 -6.89
N ASP A 141 16.85 -12.14 -6.59
CA ASP A 141 16.22 -11.93 -5.27
C ASP A 141 17.17 -12.29 -4.13
N ILE A 142 18.16 -11.42 -3.89
CA ILE A 142 19.32 -11.76 -3.07
C ILE A 142 18.97 -11.65 -1.58
N VAL A 143 18.24 -10.60 -1.23
CA VAL A 143 17.80 -10.28 0.13
C VAL A 143 16.32 -9.93 0.13
N ALA A 144 15.68 -10.07 1.27
CA ALA A 144 14.31 -9.61 1.45
C ALA A 144 14.26 -8.09 1.72
N ALA A 145 13.09 -7.48 1.48
CA ALA A 145 12.87 -6.06 1.73
C ALA A 145 12.98 -5.71 3.23
N CYS A 146 13.62 -4.57 3.50
CA CYS A 146 13.72 -3.95 4.81
C CYS A 146 12.38 -3.30 5.23
N PRO A 147 12.02 -3.35 6.52
CA PRO A 147 10.92 -2.57 7.07
C PRO A 147 11.00 -1.08 6.71
N GLY A 148 9.88 -0.49 6.29
CA GLY A 148 9.78 0.95 5.99
C GLY A 148 9.55 1.85 7.22
N GLY A 149 9.01 1.29 8.32
CA GLY A 149 8.72 2.04 9.55
C GLY A 149 9.84 1.94 10.58
N ALA A 150 10.07 3.03 11.33
CA ALA A 150 11.14 3.06 12.34
C ALA A 150 10.89 2.06 13.48
N SER A 151 9.64 1.90 13.93
CA SER A 151 9.30 0.91 14.97
C SER A 151 9.63 -0.52 14.55
N GLU A 152 9.39 -0.83 13.28
CA GLU A 152 9.63 -2.13 12.68
C GLU A 152 11.13 -2.36 12.46
N TYR A 153 11.85 -1.33 12.04
CA TYR A 153 13.31 -1.37 11.90
C TYR A 153 14.04 -1.60 13.24
N PHE A 154 13.53 -1.05 14.34
CA PHE A 154 14.08 -1.27 15.68
C PHE A 154 13.45 -2.46 16.42
N SER A 155 12.84 -3.39 15.68
CA SER A 155 12.24 -4.62 16.23
C SER A 155 13.05 -5.87 15.88
N HIS A 156 12.53 -7.05 16.24
CA HIS A 156 13.08 -8.34 15.81
C HIS A 156 13.21 -8.43 14.28
N TRP A 157 12.26 -7.86 13.54
CA TRP A 157 12.26 -7.90 12.08
C TRP A 157 13.45 -7.12 11.48
N GLY A 158 13.77 -5.94 12.03
CA GLY A 158 14.96 -5.19 11.61
C GLY A 158 16.27 -5.89 11.97
N LEU A 159 16.33 -6.62 13.09
CA LEU A 159 17.50 -7.44 13.42
C LEU A 159 17.72 -8.54 12.38
N LEU A 160 16.65 -9.24 11.98
CA LEU A 160 16.72 -10.25 10.92
C LEU A 160 17.13 -9.63 9.58
N THR A 161 16.62 -8.43 9.26
CA THR A 161 17.00 -7.66 8.06
C THR A 161 18.50 -7.41 8.02
N VAL A 162 19.06 -6.86 9.10
CA VAL A 162 20.49 -6.60 9.21
C VAL A 162 21.29 -7.90 9.12
N ALA A 163 20.85 -8.99 9.75
CA ALA A 163 21.52 -10.28 9.66
C ALA A 163 21.55 -10.84 8.21
N ASN A 164 20.42 -10.77 7.50
CA ASN A 164 20.29 -11.19 6.11
C ASN A 164 21.22 -10.36 5.19
N GLU A 165 21.18 -9.05 5.33
CA GLU A 165 22.00 -8.12 4.55
C GLU A 165 23.50 -8.23 4.86
N LEU A 166 23.87 -8.46 6.12
CA LEU A 166 25.26 -8.73 6.51
C LEU A 166 25.76 -9.98 5.80
N LEU A 167 24.96 -11.05 5.81
CA LEU A 167 25.31 -12.34 5.24
C LEU A 167 25.41 -12.29 3.72
N PHE A 168 24.46 -11.67 3.03
CA PHE A 168 24.37 -11.74 1.57
C PHE A 168 24.95 -10.54 0.82
N ILE A 169 25.19 -9.40 1.48
CA ILE A 169 25.72 -8.19 0.83
C ILE A 169 27.06 -7.78 1.44
N VAL A 170 27.11 -7.56 2.76
CA VAL A 170 28.30 -6.96 3.39
C VAL A 170 29.49 -7.92 3.43
N ILE A 171 29.30 -9.15 3.91
CA ILE A 171 30.38 -10.14 3.99
C ILE A 171 30.95 -10.44 2.58
N PRO A 172 30.14 -10.72 1.54
CA PRO A 172 30.64 -10.88 0.17
C PRO A 172 31.43 -9.68 -0.33
N SER A 173 30.94 -8.46 -0.07
CA SER A 173 31.63 -7.23 -0.47
C SER A 173 33.01 -7.09 0.19
N LEU A 174 33.13 -7.44 1.48
CA LEU A 174 34.40 -7.45 2.20
C LEU A 174 35.35 -8.55 1.71
N LEU A 175 34.83 -9.74 1.38
CA LEU A 175 35.60 -10.83 0.79
C LEU A 175 36.16 -10.43 -0.58
N LEU A 176 35.34 -9.83 -1.44
CA LEU A 176 35.74 -9.32 -2.75
C LEU A 176 36.80 -8.22 -2.62
N LEU A 177 36.65 -7.28 -1.68
CA LEU A 177 37.68 -6.27 -1.40
C LEU A 177 39.00 -6.93 -0.94
N GLY A 178 38.93 -7.97 -0.11
CA GLY A 178 40.08 -8.75 0.33
C GLY A 178 40.79 -9.45 -0.82
N ILE A 179 40.04 -10.07 -1.73
CA ILE A 179 40.54 -10.71 -2.96
C ILE A 179 41.19 -9.66 -3.87
N TYR A 180 40.51 -8.55 -4.15
CA TYR A 180 41.03 -7.46 -4.96
C TYR A 180 42.35 -6.92 -4.40
N ARG A 181 42.41 -6.66 -3.08
CA ARG A 181 43.64 -6.20 -2.41
C ARG A 181 44.77 -7.23 -2.48
N HIS A 182 44.44 -8.53 -2.49
CA HIS A 182 45.43 -9.59 -2.69
C HIS A 182 45.99 -9.56 -4.12
N LEU A 183 45.12 -9.45 -5.12
CA LEU A 183 45.48 -9.43 -6.54
C LEU A 183 46.22 -8.14 -6.96
N ALA A 184 45.86 -7.00 -6.38
CA ALA A 184 46.43 -5.70 -6.71
C ALA A 184 47.81 -5.43 -6.07
N ARG A 185 48.32 -6.32 -5.19
CA ARG A 185 49.65 -6.17 -4.57
C ARG A 185 50.75 -6.54 -5.57
N ARG A 186 51.74 -5.66 -5.73
CA ARG A 186 52.92 -5.91 -6.58
C ARG A 186 53.73 -7.10 -6.03
N PRO A 187 54.28 -7.97 -6.90
CA PRO A 187 55.20 -9.02 -6.47
C PRO A 187 56.40 -8.40 -5.73
N GLY A 188 56.69 -8.85 -4.50
CA GLY A 188 57.93 -8.50 -3.78
C GLY A 188 57.81 -7.77 -2.42
N THR A 189 56.62 -7.52 -1.87
CA THR A 189 56.48 -6.87 -0.54
C THR A 189 55.67 -7.73 0.44
N ALA A 190 56.36 -8.31 1.44
CA ALA A 190 55.83 -9.06 2.61
C ALA A 190 54.98 -10.34 2.31
N PRO A 191 54.85 -11.30 3.24
CA PRO A 191 54.24 -12.60 2.94
C PRO A 191 52.78 -12.46 2.51
N ARG A 192 52.44 -13.11 1.39
CA ARG A 192 51.06 -13.25 0.89
C ARG A 192 50.19 -13.84 2.02
N VAL A 193 49.03 -13.25 2.31
CA VAL A 193 47.96 -14.04 2.95
C VAL A 193 47.76 -15.24 2.02
N PRO A 194 47.90 -16.49 2.50
CA PRO A 194 47.80 -17.64 1.61
C PRO A 194 46.45 -17.59 0.91
N ILE A 195 46.40 -17.79 -0.41
CA ILE A 195 45.15 -17.96 -1.17
C ILE A 195 44.21 -18.95 -0.45
N ARG A 196 44.80 -19.97 0.19
CA ARG A 196 44.12 -20.90 1.09
C ARG A 196 43.28 -20.22 2.18
N ARG A 197 43.77 -19.19 2.87
CA ARG A 197 43.01 -18.48 3.92
C ARG A 197 41.82 -17.71 3.36
N THR A 198 41.97 -17.07 2.22
CA THR A 198 40.85 -16.37 1.56
C THR A 198 39.83 -17.37 1.04
N ALA A 199 40.27 -18.46 0.41
CA ALA A 199 39.40 -19.55 -0.05
C ALA A 199 38.64 -20.20 1.12
N MET A 200 39.29 -20.46 2.26
CA MET A 200 38.63 -20.97 3.46
C MET A 200 37.55 -20.02 3.99
N ARG A 201 37.78 -18.70 3.96
CA ARG A 201 36.77 -17.71 4.37
C ARG A 201 35.57 -17.68 3.42
N VAL A 202 35.81 -17.77 2.11
CA VAL A 202 34.74 -17.85 1.11
C VAL A 202 33.94 -19.14 1.27
N ALA A 203 34.62 -20.29 1.45
CA ALA A 203 33.97 -21.58 1.67
C ALA A 203 33.14 -21.59 2.97
N LEU A 204 33.67 -21.02 4.05
CA LEU A 204 32.94 -20.88 5.31
C LEU A 204 31.71 -19.99 5.16
N TRP A 205 31.85 -18.84 4.49
CA TRP A 205 30.72 -17.96 4.20
C TRP A 205 29.64 -18.68 3.37
N LEU A 206 30.03 -19.40 2.30
CA LEU A 206 29.10 -20.18 1.48
C LEU A 206 28.38 -21.24 2.31
N ALA A 207 29.10 -21.98 3.16
CA ALA A 207 28.50 -22.99 4.03
C ALA A 207 27.48 -22.39 5.01
N ILE A 208 27.79 -21.24 5.62
CA ILE A 208 26.86 -20.51 6.50
C ILE A 208 25.65 -20.01 5.70
N ALA A 209 25.86 -19.42 4.53
CA ALA A 209 24.80 -18.88 3.68
C ALA A 209 23.81 -19.97 3.24
N VAL A 210 24.33 -21.11 2.77
CA VAL A 210 23.50 -22.27 2.37
C VAL A 210 22.83 -22.88 3.60
N GLY A 211 23.57 -23.08 4.70
CA GLY A 211 23.02 -23.64 5.93
C GLY A 211 21.88 -22.79 6.51
N ALA A 212 22.02 -21.47 6.51
CA ALA A 212 20.99 -20.54 6.96
C ALA A 212 19.74 -20.61 6.09
N ARG A 213 19.87 -20.70 4.75
CA ARG A 213 18.74 -20.87 3.83
C ARG A 213 17.99 -22.18 4.03
N VAL A 214 18.69 -23.26 4.36
CA VAL A 214 18.07 -24.58 4.55
C VAL A 214 17.44 -24.70 5.94
N ALA A 215 18.12 -24.23 6.98
CA ALA A 215 17.66 -24.38 8.36
C ALA A 215 16.62 -23.34 8.78
N LEU A 216 16.67 -22.13 8.20
CA LEU A 216 15.82 -20.99 8.53
C LEU A 216 15.31 -20.30 7.26
N PRO A 217 14.58 -21.02 6.39
CA PRO A 217 14.14 -20.50 5.09
C PRO A 217 13.23 -19.28 5.23
N GLU A 218 12.39 -19.22 6.26
CA GLU A 218 11.51 -18.08 6.58
C GLU A 218 12.27 -16.75 6.76
N THR A 219 13.57 -16.80 7.04
CA THR A 219 14.42 -15.64 7.31
C THR A 219 15.46 -15.39 6.22
N PHE A 220 16.02 -16.45 5.64
CA PHE A 220 17.17 -16.36 4.74
C PHE A 220 16.88 -16.80 3.30
N ALA A 221 15.75 -17.46 3.04
CA ALA A 221 15.28 -17.71 1.69
C ALA A 221 14.48 -16.49 1.20
N THR A 222 14.64 -16.16 -0.07
CA THR A 222 13.90 -15.07 -0.69
C THR A 222 12.56 -15.51 -1.27
N HIS A 223 12.38 -16.83 -1.41
CA HIS A 223 11.12 -17.47 -1.80
C HIS A 223 10.90 -18.71 -0.97
N LEU A 224 9.67 -18.90 -0.50
CA LEU A 224 9.23 -20.14 0.14
C LEU A 224 8.42 -20.95 -0.86
N GLU A 225 8.79 -22.21 -1.05
CA GLU A 225 7.99 -23.13 -1.84
C GLU A 225 6.68 -23.43 -1.10
N ARG A 226 5.56 -22.98 -1.67
CA ARG A 226 4.23 -23.24 -1.11
C ARG A 226 3.81 -24.68 -1.34
N ARG A 227 3.20 -25.24 -0.31
CA ARG A 227 2.52 -26.54 -0.34
C ARG A 227 1.02 -26.33 -0.50
N ILE A 228 0.37 -27.29 -1.15
CA ILE A 228 -1.08 -27.39 -1.18
C ILE A 228 -1.55 -27.70 0.24
N GLU A 229 -2.32 -26.77 0.80
CA GLU A 229 -2.91 -26.88 2.13
C GLU A 229 -4.43 -27.10 2.04
N PRO A 230 -5.03 -27.82 2.99
CA PRO A 230 -6.47 -28.01 3.05
C PRO A 230 -7.21 -26.71 3.40
N MET A 231 -8.49 -26.62 3.01
CA MET A 231 -9.40 -25.60 3.51
C MET A 231 -9.88 -25.91 4.94
N GLY A 232 -10.56 -24.97 5.59
CA GLY A 232 -11.24 -25.18 6.87
C GLY A 232 -10.44 -24.81 8.13
N THR A 233 -9.30 -24.12 7.98
CA THR A 233 -8.57 -23.51 9.11
C THR A 233 -8.88 -22.02 9.19
N ALA A 234 -8.58 -21.37 10.32
CA ALA A 234 -8.80 -19.93 10.48
C ALA A 234 -8.08 -19.11 9.39
N ILE A 235 -6.82 -19.44 9.10
CA ILE A 235 -6.03 -18.77 8.06
C ILE A 235 -6.52 -19.16 6.66
N ALA A 236 -6.70 -20.46 6.38
CA ALA A 236 -7.09 -20.91 5.04
C ALA A 236 -8.51 -20.47 4.64
N GLY A 237 -9.36 -20.17 5.63
CA GLY A 237 -10.79 -19.94 5.47
C GLY A 237 -11.57 -21.24 5.42
N ASP A 238 -12.84 -21.21 5.83
CA ASP A 238 -13.77 -22.32 5.74
C ASP A 238 -14.87 -22.01 4.71
N PRO A 239 -15.10 -22.88 3.70
CA PRO A 239 -16.17 -22.69 2.73
C PRO A 239 -17.55 -22.47 3.35
N LYS A 240 -17.84 -23.04 4.53
CA LYS A 240 -19.14 -22.88 5.20
C LYS A 240 -19.44 -21.44 5.59
N ASP A 241 -18.40 -20.62 5.74
CA ASP A 241 -18.53 -19.23 6.13
C ASP A 241 -18.95 -18.38 4.91
N ILE A 242 -18.80 -18.85 3.67
CA ILE A 242 -19.22 -18.11 2.47
C ILE A 242 -20.75 -17.92 2.47
N PRO A 243 -21.27 -16.67 2.41
CA PRO A 243 -22.70 -16.44 2.43
C PRO A 243 -23.43 -17.07 1.25
N THR A 244 -24.53 -17.75 1.54
CA THR A 244 -25.38 -18.39 0.52
C THR A 244 -26.54 -17.52 0.05
N ARG A 245 -26.70 -16.32 0.63
CA ARG A 245 -27.75 -15.36 0.24
C ARG A 245 -27.60 -14.98 -1.24
N GLY A 246 -28.67 -15.13 -2.01
CA GLY A 246 -28.69 -14.84 -3.45
C GLY A 246 -28.25 -16.02 -4.33
N LEU A 247 -27.85 -17.15 -3.75
CA LEU A 247 -27.56 -18.37 -4.52
C LEU A 247 -28.84 -19.18 -4.79
N PRO A 248 -28.92 -19.87 -5.95
CA PRO A 248 -29.95 -20.87 -6.21
C PRO A 248 -29.95 -21.94 -5.11
N ASP A 249 -31.14 -22.26 -4.59
CA ASP A 249 -31.36 -23.25 -3.53
C ASP A 249 -30.59 -23.01 -2.21
N GLY A 250 -29.98 -21.82 -2.04
CA GLY A 250 -29.17 -21.48 -0.87
C GLY A 250 -27.93 -22.37 -0.69
N ARG A 251 -27.42 -22.98 -1.78
CA ARG A 251 -26.30 -23.92 -1.76
C ARG A 251 -25.08 -23.35 -2.49
N LEU A 252 -23.89 -23.57 -1.92
CA LEU A 252 -22.61 -23.29 -2.58
C LEU A 252 -22.33 -24.29 -3.70
N VAL A 253 -21.83 -23.78 -4.83
CA VAL A 253 -21.15 -24.54 -5.87
C VAL A 253 -19.72 -24.78 -5.42
N THR A 254 -19.36 -26.05 -5.16
CA THR A 254 -18.05 -26.45 -4.61
C THR A 254 -17.26 -27.42 -5.49
N SER A 255 -17.89 -28.01 -6.51
CA SER A 255 -17.27 -28.92 -7.47
C SER A 255 -16.72 -28.13 -8.66
N PHE A 256 -15.48 -28.43 -9.05
CA PHE A 256 -14.84 -27.77 -10.19
C PHE A 256 -15.56 -28.04 -11.52
N ASP A 257 -16.10 -29.25 -11.70
CA ASP A 257 -16.89 -29.56 -12.90
C ASP A 257 -18.23 -28.81 -12.92
N GLU A 258 -18.88 -28.60 -11.77
CA GLU A 258 -20.09 -27.78 -11.70
C GLU A 258 -19.79 -26.31 -12.08
N VAL A 259 -18.67 -25.76 -11.62
CA VAL A 259 -18.18 -24.42 -12.02
C VAL A 259 -17.99 -24.33 -13.53
N ARG A 260 -17.38 -25.34 -14.16
CA ARG A 260 -17.18 -25.42 -15.61
C ARG A 260 -18.51 -25.48 -16.36
N GLN A 261 -19.43 -26.34 -15.92
CA GLN A 261 -20.75 -26.50 -16.56
C GLN A 261 -21.58 -25.20 -16.51
N ARG A 262 -21.41 -24.41 -15.45
CA ARG A 262 -22.04 -23.10 -15.30
C ARG A 262 -21.36 -21.97 -16.09
N GLY A 263 -20.23 -22.24 -16.76
CA GLY A 263 -19.50 -21.23 -17.54
C GLY A 263 -18.88 -20.13 -16.67
N LEU A 264 -18.42 -20.47 -15.46
CA LEU A 264 -17.82 -19.53 -14.51
C LEU A 264 -16.28 -19.40 -14.66
N LEU A 265 -15.70 -20.11 -15.63
CA LEU A 265 -14.31 -19.93 -16.09
C LEU A 265 -14.30 -19.15 -17.41
N GLU A 266 -13.20 -18.45 -17.69
CA GLU A 266 -12.97 -17.70 -18.93
C GLU A 266 -13.99 -16.57 -19.20
N ARG A 267 -14.77 -16.19 -18.19
CA ARG A 267 -15.78 -15.13 -18.25
C ARG A 267 -15.51 -14.11 -17.15
N THR A 268 -15.71 -12.83 -17.48
CA THR A 268 -15.71 -11.75 -16.50
C THR A 268 -16.93 -11.85 -15.59
N LEU A 269 -16.66 -12.02 -14.30
CA LEU A 269 -17.61 -12.00 -13.20
C LEU A 269 -17.65 -10.57 -12.65
N ALA A 270 -18.84 -10.02 -12.44
CA ALA A 270 -19.04 -8.66 -11.96
C ALA A 270 -20.32 -8.60 -11.12
N PRO A 271 -20.40 -7.69 -10.12
CA PRO A 271 -21.60 -7.52 -9.34
C PRO A 271 -22.68 -6.80 -10.18
N ARG A 272 -23.93 -6.89 -9.72
CA ARG A 272 -25.05 -6.15 -10.32
C ARG A 272 -24.85 -4.64 -10.22
N ASP A 273 -24.47 -4.19 -9.02
CA ASP A 273 -24.20 -2.80 -8.72
C ASP A 273 -22.68 -2.62 -8.57
N ALA A 274 -22.11 -1.76 -9.41
CA ALA A 274 -20.68 -1.48 -9.36
C ALA A 274 -20.32 -0.68 -8.09
N PRO A 275 -19.24 -1.05 -7.37
CA PRO A 275 -18.75 -0.22 -6.28
C PRO A 275 -18.17 1.09 -6.81
N TRP A 276 -17.94 2.04 -5.91
CA TRP A 276 -17.23 3.28 -6.24
C TRP A 276 -15.87 3.36 -5.54
N SER A 277 -14.95 4.10 -6.14
CA SER A 277 -13.61 4.36 -5.62
C SER A 277 -13.54 5.70 -4.89
N SER A 278 -12.60 5.82 -3.97
CA SER A 278 -12.42 7.04 -3.17
C SER A 278 -11.00 7.10 -2.59
N SER A 279 -10.67 8.24 -1.98
CA SER A 279 -9.62 8.30 -0.98
C SER A 279 -10.04 7.50 0.27
N PHE A 280 -9.07 7.00 1.03
CA PHE A 280 -9.27 6.30 2.30
C PHE A 280 -9.32 7.27 3.48
N PHE A 281 -9.34 8.59 3.23
CA PHE A 281 -9.30 9.62 4.27
C PHE A 281 -8.14 9.38 5.24
N PRO A 282 -6.89 9.57 4.80
CA PRO A 282 -5.71 9.22 5.58
C PRO A 282 -5.77 9.87 6.96
N SER A 283 -5.54 9.10 8.02
CA SER A 283 -5.52 9.63 9.39
C SER A 283 -4.45 10.70 9.54
N TRP A 284 -3.31 10.55 8.83
CA TRP A 284 -2.26 11.57 8.77
C TRP A 284 -2.70 12.85 8.04
N PHE A 285 -3.82 12.88 7.30
CA PHE A 285 -4.42 14.13 6.79
C PHE A 285 -5.62 14.61 7.59
N GLY A 286 -5.88 14.01 8.74
CA GLY A 286 -7.00 14.37 9.60
C GLY A 286 -8.21 13.45 9.51
N GLY A 287 -8.22 12.46 8.60
CA GLY A 287 -9.43 11.66 8.36
C GLY A 287 -10.65 12.54 8.13
N GLU A 288 -11.74 12.26 8.83
CA GLU A 288 -12.96 13.06 8.83
C GLU A 288 -12.82 14.45 9.51
N GLY A 289 -11.77 14.67 10.30
CA GLY A 289 -11.36 15.96 10.87
C GLY A 289 -10.40 16.76 9.97
N GLY A 290 -10.05 16.21 8.81
CA GLY A 290 -9.17 16.85 7.82
C GLY A 290 -9.92 17.81 6.91
N ARG A 291 -9.39 19.03 6.75
CA ARG A 291 -9.88 19.99 5.74
C ARG A 291 -9.27 19.70 4.39
N TRP A 292 -9.72 18.63 3.74
CA TRP A 292 -9.14 18.08 2.52
C TRP A 292 -8.98 19.11 1.38
N SER A 293 -9.84 20.13 1.32
CA SER A 293 -9.75 21.24 0.35
C SER A 293 -8.53 22.17 0.53
N GLU A 294 -7.79 22.07 1.63
CA GLU A 294 -6.58 22.87 1.86
C GLU A 294 -5.33 22.32 1.17
N GLY A 295 -5.41 21.14 0.59
CA GLY A 295 -4.32 20.48 -0.14
C GLY A 295 -3.35 19.70 0.76
N SER A 296 -2.73 18.68 0.18
CA SER A 296 -1.90 17.69 0.89
C SER A 296 -0.74 18.31 1.65
N ALA A 297 -0.06 19.34 1.11
CA ALA A 297 1.06 19.98 1.78
C ALA A 297 0.67 20.64 3.13
N ARG A 298 -0.50 21.30 3.18
CA ARG A 298 -0.97 21.94 4.42
C ARG A 298 -1.47 20.90 5.42
N LEU A 299 -2.11 19.84 4.95
CA LEU A 299 -2.56 18.74 5.79
C LEU A 299 -1.37 17.97 6.39
N ALA A 300 -0.33 17.70 5.60
CA ALA A 300 0.91 17.09 6.06
C ALA A 300 1.60 17.93 7.14
N TYR A 301 1.67 19.25 6.95
CA TYR A 301 2.23 20.17 7.93
C TYR A 301 1.48 20.14 9.27
N ARG A 302 0.14 20.09 9.22
CA ARG A 302 -0.71 20.04 10.42
C ARG A 302 -0.48 18.80 11.27
N THR A 303 -0.02 17.71 10.69
CA THR A 303 0.32 16.49 11.44
C THR A 303 1.62 16.60 12.20
N LEU A 304 2.52 17.48 11.74
CA LEU A 304 3.75 17.78 12.45
C LEU A 304 3.50 18.79 13.57
N THR A 305 2.60 19.76 13.38
CA THR A 305 2.39 20.86 14.32
C THR A 305 1.19 20.71 15.25
N GLY A 306 0.32 19.74 14.97
CA GLY A 306 -1.01 19.68 15.54
C GLY A 306 -1.95 20.72 14.93
N PHE A 307 -3.25 20.51 15.13
CA PHE A 307 -4.30 21.35 14.59
C PHE A 307 -5.53 21.33 15.50
N ALA A 308 -6.04 22.51 15.88
CA ALA A 308 -7.19 22.68 16.76
C ALA A 308 -8.48 22.95 15.96
N PRO A 309 -9.66 22.57 16.50
CA PRO A 309 -10.93 23.03 15.94
C PRO A 309 -11.04 24.57 16.01
N PRO A 310 -11.99 25.18 15.29
CA PRO A 310 -12.27 26.60 15.41
C PRO A 310 -12.66 26.95 16.85
N SER A 311 -12.29 28.15 17.29
CA SER A 311 -12.85 28.68 18.53
C SER A 311 -14.33 29.01 18.37
N GLU A 312 -15.06 28.99 19.49
CA GLU A 312 -16.49 29.33 19.51
C GLU A 312 -16.74 30.75 18.93
N SER A 313 -15.87 31.71 19.22
CA SER A 313 -15.99 33.08 18.70
C SER A 313 -15.79 33.18 17.19
N GLU A 314 -14.83 32.43 16.64
CA GLU A 314 -14.64 32.31 15.18
C GLU A 314 -15.86 31.67 14.52
N ALA A 315 -16.36 30.57 15.07
CA ALA A 315 -17.52 29.87 14.54
C ALA A 315 -18.78 30.76 14.54
N LYS A 316 -19.06 31.44 15.67
CA LYS A 316 -20.16 32.42 15.76
C LYS A 316 -20.03 33.53 14.73
N SER A 317 -18.82 34.06 14.54
CA SER A 317 -18.54 35.10 13.55
C SER A 317 -18.84 34.63 12.13
N TRP A 318 -18.34 33.45 11.73
CA TRP A 318 -18.59 32.91 10.40
C TRP A 318 -20.06 32.62 10.15
N VAL A 319 -20.76 32.00 11.11
CA VAL A 319 -22.18 31.68 10.99
C VAL A 319 -23.01 32.96 10.85
N ALA A 320 -22.79 33.97 11.71
CA ALA A 320 -23.53 35.23 11.66
C ALA A 320 -23.30 35.97 10.33
N ARG A 321 -22.05 36.05 9.86
CA ARG A 321 -21.73 36.70 8.58
C ARG A 321 -22.27 35.92 7.39
N ALA A 322 -22.19 34.59 7.40
CA ALA A 322 -22.73 33.76 6.34
C ALA A 322 -24.25 33.92 6.21
N ALA A 323 -24.97 34.03 7.34
CA ALA A 323 -26.39 34.31 7.38
C ALA A 323 -26.74 35.70 6.81
N SER A 324 -25.85 36.69 6.93
CA SER A 324 -25.99 37.99 6.29
C SER A 324 -25.53 38.04 4.82
N GLY A 325 -25.21 36.90 4.21
CA GLY A 325 -24.81 36.82 2.80
C GLY A 325 -23.32 37.06 2.52
N ASP A 326 -22.45 37.03 3.54
CA ASP A 326 -21.00 37.14 3.36
C ASP A 326 -20.45 35.90 2.64
N ALA A 327 -20.02 36.09 1.38
CA ALA A 327 -19.49 35.03 0.54
C ALA A 327 -18.17 34.44 1.07
N GLU A 328 -17.33 35.21 1.77
CA GLU A 328 -16.11 34.68 2.38
C GLU A 328 -16.43 33.77 3.56
N ALA A 329 -17.39 34.18 4.41
CA ALA A 329 -17.85 33.35 5.52
C ALA A 329 -18.52 32.05 5.02
N GLN A 330 -19.33 32.12 3.96
CA GLN A 330 -19.93 30.94 3.33
C GLN A 330 -18.87 29.99 2.76
N ARG A 331 -17.87 30.50 2.02
CA ARG A 331 -16.73 29.70 1.55
C ARG A 331 -15.93 29.11 2.70
N ARG A 332 -15.78 29.85 3.80
CA ARG A 332 -15.06 29.38 4.97
C ARG A 332 -15.76 28.18 5.60
N ILE A 333 -17.08 28.24 5.79
CA ILE A 333 -17.88 27.11 6.30
C ILE A 333 -17.83 25.92 5.34
N PHE A 334 -17.93 26.16 4.03
CA PHE A 334 -17.87 25.10 3.01
C PHE A 334 -16.52 24.37 2.94
N THR A 335 -15.43 24.99 3.39
CA THR A 335 -14.08 24.39 3.42
C THR A 335 -13.69 23.82 4.79
N LEU A 336 -14.62 23.82 5.74
CA LEU A 336 -14.45 23.11 7.02
C LEU A 336 -14.44 21.58 6.80
N ALA A 337 -13.85 20.89 7.77
CA ALA A 337 -13.78 19.44 7.79
C ALA A 337 -15.19 18.82 7.90
N PRO A 338 -15.38 17.58 7.43
CA PRO A 338 -16.65 16.88 7.53
C PRO A 338 -17.28 16.93 8.93
N VAL A 339 -16.51 16.65 9.98
CA VAL A 339 -17.02 16.70 11.37
C VAL A 339 -17.18 18.11 11.95
N GLU A 340 -16.40 19.09 11.49
CA GLU A 340 -16.62 20.50 11.84
C GLU A 340 -17.98 20.97 11.32
N LYS A 341 -18.37 20.52 10.11
CA LYS A 341 -19.69 20.78 9.51
C LYS A 341 -20.81 20.07 10.26
N VAL A 342 -20.59 18.82 10.72
CA VAL A 342 -21.55 18.11 11.58
C VAL A 342 -21.78 18.88 12.88
N ASP A 343 -20.71 19.33 13.55
CA ASP A 343 -20.81 20.10 14.77
C ASP A 343 -21.60 21.41 14.57
N LEU A 344 -21.32 22.16 13.50
CA LEU A 344 -22.09 23.36 13.14
C LEU A 344 -23.56 23.07 12.82
N ALA A 345 -23.87 22.01 12.06
CA ALA A 345 -25.24 21.65 11.72
C ALA A 345 -26.05 21.23 12.97
N LEU A 346 -25.39 20.70 13.99
CA LEU A 346 -25.97 20.36 15.29
C LEU A 346 -25.94 21.53 16.30
N GLY A 347 -25.47 22.73 15.90
CA GLY A 347 -25.39 23.90 16.78
C GLY A 347 -24.35 23.78 17.90
N ARG A 348 -23.37 22.87 17.77
CA ARG A 348 -22.35 22.58 18.80
C ARG A 348 -21.04 23.31 18.49
N LEU A 349 -20.87 24.48 19.07
CA LEU A 349 -19.72 25.35 18.80
C LEU A 349 -18.48 25.04 19.66
N ASP A 350 -18.57 24.03 20.52
CA ASP A 350 -17.46 23.40 21.25
C ASP A 350 -16.82 22.23 20.46
N PHE A 351 -17.36 21.92 19.27
CA PHE A 351 -16.80 20.98 18.29
C PHE A 351 -16.47 19.56 18.82
N PRO A 352 -17.37 18.89 19.56
CA PRO A 352 -17.06 17.60 20.18
C PRO A 352 -16.80 16.47 19.15
N ALA A 353 -17.48 16.46 17.99
CA ALA A 353 -17.19 15.47 16.95
C ALA A 353 -15.80 15.71 16.33
N THR A 354 -15.44 16.97 16.14
CA THR A 354 -14.11 17.34 15.65
C THR A 354 -13.01 16.97 16.65
N VAL A 355 -13.22 17.24 17.94
CA VAL A 355 -12.27 16.85 18.99
C VAL A 355 -12.13 15.32 19.08
N GLN A 356 -13.21 14.56 18.91
CA GLN A 356 -13.15 13.09 18.83
C GLN A 356 -12.34 12.62 17.63
N ALA A 357 -12.65 13.10 16.42
CA ALA A 357 -11.96 12.72 15.19
C ALA A 357 -10.46 13.02 15.26
N GLN A 358 -10.09 14.19 15.79
CA GLN A 358 -8.70 14.62 15.90
C GLN A 358 -7.83 13.69 16.77
N LYS A 359 -8.41 13.04 17.80
CA LYS A 359 -7.68 12.06 18.63
C LYS A 359 -7.21 10.84 17.84
N LEU A 360 -7.92 10.50 16.77
CA LEU A 360 -7.65 9.33 15.91
C LEU A 360 -6.93 9.71 14.60
N SER A 361 -6.59 11.00 14.43
CA SER A 361 -6.02 11.54 13.20
C SER A 361 -4.67 12.21 13.46
N HIS A 362 -4.29 13.19 12.65
CA HIS A 362 -3.02 13.92 12.71
C HIS A 362 -2.52 14.36 14.11
N ASN A 363 -3.40 14.56 15.10
CA ASN A 363 -2.97 14.88 16.48
C ASN A 363 -2.55 13.65 17.30
N GLY A 364 -2.91 12.44 16.86
CA GLY A 364 -2.57 11.16 17.48
C GLY A 364 -1.34 10.46 16.88
N HIS A 365 -0.60 11.12 15.98
CA HIS A 365 0.57 10.58 15.28
C HIS A 365 0.35 9.18 14.67
N PRO A 366 -0.66 9.00 13.81
CA PRO A 366 -1.01 7.71 13.23
C PRO A 366 0.09 7.23 12.27
N ARG A 367 0.05 5.95 11.87
CA ARG A 367 0.92 5.49 10.78
C ARG A 367 0.44 6.10 9.46
N TYR A 368 1.36 6.31 8.51
CA TYR A 368 1.06 6.99 7.25
C TYR A 368 0.01 6.26 6.39
N TRP A 369 -0.10 4.94 6.54
CA TRP A 369 -1.07 4.08 5.87
C TRP A 369 -2.40 3.95 6.62
N SER A 370 -2.50 4.45 7.86
CA SER A 370 -3.73 4.40 8.63
C SER A 370 -4.79 5.33 8.04
N GLY A 371 -6.03 4.86 8.00
CA GLY A 371 -7.20 5.64 7.60
C GLY A 371 -8.45 4.78 7.61
N ARG A 372 -9.43 5.14 6.77
CA ARG A 372 -10.77 4.55 6.73
C ARG A 372 -10.99 3.63 5.52
N CYS A 373 -9.95 2.93 5.03
CA CYS A 373 -10.06 2.10 3.81
C CYS A 373 -11.11 0.98 3.93
N ASN A 374 -11.24 0.33 5.09
CA ASN A 374 -12.31 -0.65 5.38
C ASN A 374 -13.69 -0.02 5.28
N GLY A 375 -13.86 1.15 5.89
CA GLY A 375 -15.15 1.86 5.90
C GLY A 375 -15.54 2.40 4.54
N VAL A 376 -14.58 2.87 3.75
CA VAL A 376 -14.80 3.23 2.34
C VAL A 376 -15.20 2.01 1.53
N ALA A 377 -14.47 0.90 1.65
CA ALA A 377 -14.79 -0.33 0.94
C ALA A 377 -16.21 -0.81 1.25
N ALA A 378 -16.56 -0.89 2.54
CA ALA A 378 -17.89 -1.26 3.00
C ALA A 378 -18.98 -0.30 2.52
N ALA A 379 -18.80 1.01 2.69
CA ALA A 379 -19.74 2.01 2.21
C ALA A 379 -19.94 1.94 0.69
N SER A 380 -18.88 1.65 -0.06
CA SER A 380 -18.94 1.60 -1.53
C SER A 380 -19.73 0.42 -2.10
N MET A 381 -19.94 -0.62 -1.30
CA MET A 381 -20.77 -1.77 -1.65
C MET A 381 -22.26 -1.53 -1.36
N VAL A 382 -22.55 -0.73 -0.32
CA VAL A 382 -23.91 -0.63 0.25
C VAL A 382 -24.60 0.67 -0.16
N GLU A 383 -23.86 1.77 -0.27
CA GLU A 383 -24.41 3.10 -0.53
C GLU A 383 -24.13 3.54 -1.97
N PRO A 384 -25.10 4.17 -2.67
CA PRO A 384 -24.85 4.77 -3.97
C PRO A 384 -23.83 5.92 -3.86
N GLU A 385 -23.01 6.12 -4.89
CA GLU A 385 -21.93 7.10 -4.85
C GLU A 385 -22.44 8.55 -4.67
N PRO A 386 -22.08 9.25 -3.58
CA PRO A 386 -22.39 10.67 -3.39
C PRO A 386 -21.70 11.54 -4.45
N PHE A 387 -22.43 12.47 -5.07
CA PHE A 387 -21.90 13.33 -6.14
C PHE A 387 -22.47 14.76 -6.16
N ARG A 388 -23.42 15.10 -5.28
CA ARG A 388 -24.00 16.44 -5.15
C ARG A 388 -23.64 17.11 -3.82
N VAL A 389 -23.44 18.42 -3.86
CA VAL A 389 -23.44 19.25 -2.66
C VAL A 389 -24.82 19.19 -2.02
N VAL A 390 -24.88 19.09 -0.70
CA VAL A 390 -26.14 19.12 0.07
C VAL A 390 -26.15 20.34 0.96
N ASP A 391 -27.19 21.17 0.87
CA ASP A 391 -27.43 22.30 1.77
C ASP A 391 -28.24 21.81 2.97
N VAL A 392 -27.60 21.82 4.15
CA VAL A 392 -28.22 21.34 5.39
C VAL A 392 -28.66 22.54 6.21
N THR A 393 -29.95 22.60 6.54
CA THR A 393 -30.46 23.50 7.57
C THR A 393 -30.32 22.83 8.93
N GLY A 394 -29.41 23.36 9.75
CA GLY A 394 -29.09 22.87 11.07
C GLY A 394 -30.23 23.00 12.08
N VAL A 395 -30.06 22.40 13.25
CA VAL A 395 -31.07 22.38 14.32
C VAL A 395 -31.42 23.79 14.84
N ASP A 396 -30.48 24.72 14.73
CA ASP A 396 -30.60 26.14 15.09
C ASP A 396 -30.93 27.04 13.88
N GLY A 397 -31.14 26.46 12.69
CA GLY A 397 -31.37 27.16 11.43
C GLY A 397 -30.10 27.54 10.66
N THR A 398 -28.91 27.21 11.17
CA THR A 398 -27.64 27.48 10.47
C THR A 398 -27.56 26.68 9.16
N HIS A 399 -27.23 27.34 8.06
CA HIS A 399 -27.01 26.67 6.78
C HIS A 399 -25.56 26.17 6.66
N VAL A 400 -25.39 24.87 6.45
CA VAL A 400 -24.09 24.21 6.29
C VAL A 400 -24.12 23.35 5.03
N ARG A 401 -23.21 23.62 4.10
CA ARG A 401 -23.09 22.84 2.87
C ARG A 401 -22.09 21.71 3.02
N PHE A 402 -22.50 20.50 2.69
CA PHE A 402 -21.68 19.30 2.64
C PHE A 402 -21.29 18.98 1.20
N HIS A 403 -20.00 18.88 0.96
CA HIS A 403 -19.43 18.42 -0.29
C HIS A 403 -19.60 16.89 -0.42
N PRO A 404 -19.68 16.32 -1.64
CA PRO A 404 -19.75 14.85 -1.82
C PRO A 404 -18.64 14.07 -1.10
N ASN A 405 -17.41 14.58 -1.09
CA ASN A 405 -16.31 13.97 -0.33
C ASN A 405 -16.48 14.09 1.19
N ASP A 406 -17.22 15.07 1.71
CA ASP A 406 -17.59 15.08 3.13
C ASP A 406 -18.57 13.94 3.44
N VAL A 407 -19.53 13.72 2.55
CA VAL A 407 -20.51 12.62 2.66
C VAL A 407 -19.81 11.27 2.57
N LYS A 408 -18.91 11.07 1.58
CA LYS A 408 -18.09 9.86 1.48
C LYS A 408 -17.22 9.63 2.72
N SER A 409 -16.66 10.71 3.29
CA SER A 409 -15.88 10.64 4.54
C SER A 409 -16.75 10.16 5.71
N LEU A 410 -17.92 10.76 5.91
CA LEU A 410 -18.83 10.38 7.00
C LEU A 410 -19.40 8.97 6.82
N LEU A 411 -19.69 8.54 5.59
CA LEU A 411 -20.06 7.16 5.28
C LEU A 411 -18.92 6.19 5.62
N SER A 412 -17.66 6.56 5.34
CA SER A 412 -16.51 5.72 5.71
C SER A 412 -16.34 5.57 7.23
N VAL A 413 -16.72 6.59 8.01
CA VAL A 413 -16.76 6.49 9.47
C VAL A 413 -17.90 5.57 9.91
N ALA A 414 -19.08 5.72 9.30
CA ALA A 414 -20.24 4.92 9.63
C ALA A 414 -20.01 3.43 9.39
N TYR A 415 -19.51 3.07 8.20
CA TYR A 415 -19.24 1.70 7.81
C TYR A 415 -17.86 1.17 8.25
N TYR A 416 -17.13 1.92 9.10
CA TYR A 416 -15.91 1.42 9.70
C TYR A 416 -16.20 0.17 10.58
N GLU A 417 -17.32 0.20 11.30
CA GLU A 417 -17.91 -0.93 12.02
C GLU A 417 -19.29 -1.26 11.44
N PRO A 418 -19.38 -2.13 10.42
CA PRO A 418 -20.68 -2.54 9.87
C PRO A 418 -21.41 -3.48 10.85
N GLN A 419 -22.75 -3.46 10.83
CA GLN A 419 -23.55 -4.30 11.74
C GLN A 419 -23.38 -5.79 11.43
N VAL A 420 -23.34 -6.16 10.15
CA VAL A 420 -23.02 -7.51 9.70
C VAL A 420 -21.68 -7.45 9.01
N LYS A 421 -20.68 -8.06 9.66
CA LYS A 421 -19.34 -8.29 9.10
C LYS A 421 -19.03 -9.76 9.19
N LEU A 422 -18.89 -10.39 8.04
CA LEU A 422 -18.39 -11.74 7.97
C LEU A 422 -16.98 -11.70 7.37
N SER A 423 -16.01 -12.27 8.08
CA SER A 423 -14.63 -12.43 7.60
C SER A 423 -14.32 -13.91 7.38
N ILE A 424 -13.68 -14.22 6.25
CA ILE A 424 -13.24 -15.56 5.87
C ILE A 424 -11.73 -15.50 5.61
N GLY A 425 -10.96 -16.30 6.35
CA GLY A 425 -9.51 -16.13 6.47
C GLY A 425 -9.16 -15.33 7.73
N ASP A 426 -7.87 -15.10 7.95
CA ASP A 426 -7.36 -14.34 9.08
C ASP A 426 -6.31 -13.32 8.61
N ASN A 427 -6.14 -12.25 9.36
CA ASN A 427 -5.20 -11.20 8.99
C ASN A 427 -3.76 -11.61 9.29
N CYS A 428 -2.82 -11.07 8.52
CA CYS A 428 -1.41 -11.08 8.90
C CYS A 428 -1.20 -10.26 10.18
N ASN A 429 -0.89 -10.95 11.28
CA ASN A 429 -0.70 -10.35 12.60
C ASN A 429 0.78 -10.10 12.94
N GLU A 430 1.70 -10.74 12.22
CA GLU A 430 3.14 -10.57 12.38
C GLU A 430 3.75 -10.03 11.08
N VAL A 431 4.80 -9.22 11.22
CA VAL A 431 5.59 -8.78 10.07
C VAL A 431 6.73 -9.75 9.89
N ALA A 432 6.65 -10.55 8.83
CA ALA A 432 7.77 -11.33 8.32
C ALA A 432 8.43 -10.55 7.17
N PHE A 433 9.59 -11.03 6.71
CA PHE A 433 10.03 -10.65 5.37
C PHE A 433 8.92 -10.97 4.37
N ASP A 434 8.77 -10.17 3.31
CA ASP A 434 7.83 -10.43 2.18
C ASP A 434 8.12 -11.75 1.42
N ALA A 435 8.92 -12.66 2.00
CA ALA A 435 8.92 -14.07 1.69
C ALA A 435 7.49 -14.60 1.93
N ALA A 436 6.83 -15.01 0.84
CA ALA A 436 5.46 -15.51 0.76
C ALA A 436 4.74 -15.67 2.11
N ALA A 437 3.93 -14.68 2.51
CA ALA A 437 3.44 -14.61 3.88
C ALA A 437 2.59 -15.83 4.27
N PRO A 438 2.84 -16.49 5.42
CA PRO A 438 2.09 -17.70 5.83
C PRO A 438 0.59 -17.47 6.07
N CYS A 439 0.15 -16.20 6.12
CA CYS A 439 -1.21 -15.76 6.43
C CYS A 439 -2.17 -15.71 5.24
N ASN A 440 -1.73 -15.98 4.00
CA ASN A 440 -2.65 -15.97 2.85
C ASN A 440 -3.74 -17.04 3.01
N MET A 441 -4.99 -16.69 2.69
CA MET A 441 -6.07 -17.67 2.63
C MET A 441 -5.86 -18.71 1.53
N SER A 442 -6.61 -19.81 1.59
CA SER A 442 -6.55 -20.80 0.53
C SER A 442 -7.10 -20.22 -0.78
N PRO A 443 -6.39 -20.37 -1.93
CA PRO A 443 -6.93 -19.95 -3.21
C PRO A 443 -8.21 -20.71 -3.58
N ALA A 444 -8.40 -21.93 -3.04
CA ALA A 444 -9.64 -22.67 -3.25
C ALA A 444 -10.84 -21.97 -2.59
N VAL A 445 -10.71 -21.51 -1.34
CA VAL A 445 -11.77 -20.75 -0.65
C VAL A 445 -12.03 -19.42 -1.34
N PHE A 446 -10.97 -18.72 -1.76
CA PHE A 446 -11.10 -17.46 -2.50
C PHE A 446 -11.86 -17.64 -3.83
N LEU A 447 -11.54 -18.68 -4.60
CA LEU A 447 -12.25 -19.00 -5.83
C LEU A 447 -13.71 -19.40 -5.59
N LEU A 448 -14.00 -20.14 -4.50
CA LEU A 448 -15.37 -20.41 -4.09
C LEU A 448 -16.14 -19.12 -3.81
N ALA A 449 -15.52 -18.13 -3.14
CA ALA A 449 -16.12 -16.82 -2.93
C ALA A 449 -16.36 -16.08 -4.24
N LEU A 450 -15.39 -16.06 -5.17
CA LEU A 450 -15.55 -15.44 -6.49
C LEU A 450 -16.68 -16.07 -7.30
N TRP A 451 -16.68 -17.38 -7.47
CA TRP A 451 -17.71 -18.05 -8.29
C TRP A 451 -19.10 -17.92 -7.70
N ASN A 452 -19.24 -18.09 -6.38
CA ASN A 452 -20.55 -18.06 -5.74
C ASN A 452 -21.05 -16.63 -5.52
N ARG A 453 -20.27 -15.76 -4.86
CA ARG A 453 -20.72 -14.40 -4.53
C ARG A 453 -20.74 -13.51 -5.77
N LEU A 454 -19.62 -13.40 -6.47
CA LEU A 454 -19.48 -12.48 -7.61
C LEU A 454 -20.13 -13.06 -8.88
N GLY A 455 -19.92 -14.34 -9.17
CA GLY A 455 -20.35 -14.97 -10.41
C GLY A 455 -21.82 -15.40 -10.46
N ILE A 456 -22.36 -15.93 -9.35
CA ILE A 456 -23.74 -16.46 -9.29
C ILE A 456 -24.68 -15.48 -8.58
N ALA A 457 -24.31 -14.98 -7.40
CA ALA A 457 -25.17 -14.06 -6.63
C ALA A 457 -25.09 -12.61 -7.14
N GLU A 458 -24.17 -12.31 -8.07
CA GLU A 458 -23.90 -10.96 -8.59
C GLU A 458 -23.64 -9.94 -7.47
N HIS A 459 -23.01 -10.38 -6.38
CA HIS A 459 -22.73 -9.59 -5.18
C HIS A 459 -21.22 -9.50 -4.94
N THR A 460 -20.73 -8.28 -4.72
CA THR A 460 -19.31 -8.03 -4.48
C THR A 460 -18.94 -8.24 -3.01
N PHE A 461 -17.65 -8.26 -2.72
CA PHE A 461 -17.10 -8.38 -1.38
C PHE A 461 -15.75 -7.66 -1.28
N ILE A 462 -15.31 -7.43 -0.05
CA ILE A 462 -14.04 -6.78 0.28
C ILE A 462 -12.93 -7.83 0.33
N VAL A 463 -11.73 -7.47 -0.11
CA VAL A 463 -10.52 -8.25 0.04
C VAL A 463 -9.43 -7.43 0.72
N ASP A 464 -8.64 -8.05 1.58
CA ASP A 464 -7.28 -7.58 1.88
C ASP A 464 -6.34 -8.23 0.87
N ALA A 465 -5.89 -7.43 -0.09
CA ALA A 465 -5.26 -7.94 -1.29
C ALA A 465 -3.73 -7.97 -1.21
N LEU A 466 -3.15 -7.46 -0.12
CA LEU A 466 -1.71 -7.40 0.07
C LEU A 466 -1.35 -8.03 1.42
N PRO A 467 -0.44 -9.03 1.44
CA PRO A 467 -0.14 -9.80 2.65
C PRO A 467 0.78 -9.03 3.61
N ASN A 468 0.27 -7.97 4.22
CA ASN A 468 1.04 -7.12 5.11
C ASN A 468 0.19 -6.58 6.27
N ILE A 469 0.89 -6.10 7.30
CA ILE A 469 0.25 -5.54 8.49
C ILE A 469 -0.49 -4.21 8.26
N ALA A 470 -0.30 -3.56 7.11
CA ALA A 470 -0.97 -2.31 6.79
C ALA A 470 -2.46 -2.53 6.50
N ARG A 471 -2.85 -3.76 6.12
CA ARG A 471 -4.24 -4.19 5.89
C ARG A 471 -4.98 -3.26 4.94
N GLN A 472 -4.88 -3.54 3.65
CA GLN A 472 -5.37 -2.64 2.63
C GLN A 472 -6.60 -3.21 1.93
N TYR A 473 -7.75 -2.70 2.35
CA TYR A 473 -9.04 -3.18 1.88
C TYR A 473 -9.45 -2.56 0.56
N TYR A 474 -9.90 -3.42 -0.35
CA TYR A 474 -10.49 -3.06 -1.64
C TYR A 474 -11.77 -3.85 -1.88
N VAL A 475 -12.62 -3.37 -2.77
CA VAL A 475 -13.82 -4.08 -3.20
C VAL A 475 -13.58 -4.73 -4.56
N VAL A 476 -14.00 -5.99 -4.74
CA VAL A 476 -13.85 -6.69 -6.02
C VAL A 476 -14.86 -6.17 -7.04
N ALA A 477 -14.40 -5.36 -7.99
CA ALA A 477 -15.26 -4.83 -9.04
C ALA A 477 -15.49 -5.86 -10.15
N GLU A 478 -14.44 -6.58 -10.55
CA GLU A 478 -14.52 -7.65 -11.54
C GLU A 478 -13.49 -8.73 -11.24
N ALA A 479 -13.76 -9.95 -11.70
CA ALA A 479 -12.78 -11.03 -11.70
C ALA A 479 -12.93 -11.91 -12.94
N THR A 480 -11.82 -12.41 -13.47
CA THR A 480 -11.82 -13.47 -14.49
C THR A 480 -10.90 -14.59 -14.02
N VAL A 481 -11.39 -15.83 -14.05
CA VAL A 481 -10.61 -17.02 -13.69
C VAL A 481 -10.31 -17.80 -14.96
N HIS A 482 -9.02 -17.97 -15.26
CA HIS A 482 -8.55 -18.65 -16.45
C HIS A 482 -7.99 -20.03 -16.10
N LEU A 483 -8.34 -21.03 -16.90
CA LEU A 483 -7.81 -22.38 -16.82
C LEU A 483 -6.47 -22.43 -17.56
N VAL A 484 -5.38 -22.55 -16.80
CA VAL A 484 -4.02 -22.64 -17.35
C VAL A 484 -3.71 -24.08 -17.77
N ARG A 485 -4.03 -25.03 -16.90
CA ARG A 485 -3.83 -26.46 -17.15
C ARG A 485 -5.05 -27.24 -16.66
N PRO A 486 -5.71 -28.05 -17.53
CA PRO A 486 -6.82 -28.88 -17.11
C PRO A 486 -6.38 -29.90 -16.05
N PRO A 487 -7.33 -30.50 -15.29
CA PRO A 487 -7.01 -31.44 -14.22
C PRO A 487 -5.99 -32.51 -14.65
N TYR A 488 -4.92 -32.66 -13.87
CA TYR A 488 -3.81 -33.58 -14.14
C TYR A 488 -3.39 -34.32 -12.86
N PRO A 489 -2.65 -35.45 -12.96
CA PRO A 489 -2.20 -36.20 -11.78
C PRO A 489 -1.35 -35.32 -10.83
N PRO A 490 -1.43 -35.50 -9.50
CA PRO A 490 -0.73 -34.67 -8.52
C PRO A 490 0.79 -34.95 -8.40
N ASP A 491 1.45 -35.30 -9.51
CA ASP A 491 2.84 -35.74 -9.59
C ASP A 491 3.78 -34.80 -8.81
N ASP A 492 4.47 -35.34 -7.79
CA ASP A 492 5.41 -34.68 -6.87
C ASP A 492 5.02 -33.28 -6.32
N ALA A 493 3.75 -32.88 -6.44
CA ALA A 493 3.29 -31.58 -5.99
C ALA A 493 3.48 -31.46 -4.46
N PRO A 494 4.15 -30.40 -3.96
CA PRO A 494 4.30 -30.19 -2.53
C PRO A 494 2.91 -30.05 -1.90
N MET A 495 2.56 -30.95 -0.98
CA MET A 495 1.20 -31.03 -0.41
C MET A 495 1.25 -31.52 1.03
N ALA A 496 0.35 -30.98 1.86
CA ALA A 496 0.09 -31.44 3.21
C ALA A 496 -0.20 -32.95 3.25
N ALA A 497 0.38 -33.66 4.22
CA ALA A 497 0.24 -35.11 4.35
C ALA A 497 -1.24 -35.56 4.45
N ALA A 498 -2.09 -34.74 5.08
CA ALA A 498 -3.51 -35.03 5.27
C ALA A 498 -4.33 -35.02 3.95
N LEU A 499 -3.87 -34.32 2.91
CA LEU A 499 -4.54 -34.25 1.61
C LEU A 499 -4.15 -35.39 0.67
N ARG A 500 -2.92 -35.90 0.76
CA ARG A 500 -2.37 -36.92 -0.15
C ARG A 500 -3.31 -38.10 -0.47
N PRO A 501 -4.00 -38.74 0.49
CA PRO A 501 -4.88 -39.87 0.18
C PRO A 501 -6.21 -39.46 -0.51
N LYS A 502 -6.59 -38.18 -0.41
CA LYS A 502 -7.88 -37.64 -0.89
C LYS A 502 -7.78 -37.00 -2.28
N VAL A 503 -6.62 -36.45 -2.64
CA VAL A 503 -6.43 -35.76 -3.91
C VAL A 503 -6.34 -36.77 -5.06
N ARG A 504 -7.16 -36.56 -6.09
CA ARG A 504 -7.18 -37.36 -7.33
C ARG A 504 -6.49 -36.66 -8.47
N SER A 505 -6.61 -35.34 -8.52
CA SER A 505 -5.97 -34.49 -9.52
C SER A 505 -5.72 -33.09 -8.97
N VAL A 506 -4.88 -32.34 -9.66
CA VAL A 506 -4.65 -30.92 -9.42
C VAL A 506 -4.94 -30.15 -10.69
N VAL A 507 -5.25 -28.87 -10.55
CA VAL A 507 -5.58 -27.97 -11.68
C VAL A 507 -4.87 -26.64 -11.48
N ASP A 508 -4.32 -26.08 -12.54
CA ASP A 508 -3.66 -24.77 -12.49
C ASP A 508 -4.56 -23.70 -13.10
N VAL A 509 -4.69 -22.58 -12.39
CA VAL A 509 -5.51 -21.44 -12.79
C VAL A 509 -4.77 -20.13 -12.59
N THR A 510 -5.15 -19.12 -13.37
CA THR A 510 -4.83 -17.72 -13.09
C THR A 510 -6.09 -16.94 -12.79
N ILE A 511 -5.93 -15.86 -12.01
CA ILE A 511 -7.02 -15.00 -11.57
C ILE A 511 -6.64 -13.56 -11.88
N ASP A 512 -7.40 -12.94 -12.75
CA ASP A 512 -7.32 -11.50 -13.01
C ASP A 512 -8.40 -10.80 -12.19
N LEU A 513 -7.98 -9.93 -11.26
CA LEU A 513 -8.86 -9.12 -10.44
C LEU A 513 -8.80 -7.66 -10.86
N THR A 514 -9.97 -7.04 -10.95
CA THR A 514 -10.13 -5.59 -10.98
C THR A 514 -10.75 -5.17 -9.65
N LEU A 515 -10.00 -4.43 -8.85
CA LEU A 515 -10.46 -3.92 -7.55
C LEU A 515 -10.83 -2.44 -7.64
N SER A 516 -11.83 -2.00 -6.88
CA SER A 516 -12.15 -0.58 -6.68
C SER A 516 -11.12 0.05 -5.75
N SER A 517 -10.46 1.12 -6.20
CA SER A 517 -9.43 1.80 -5.42
C SER A 517 -10.00 2.52 -4.20
N THR A 518 -9.42 2.25 -3.04
CA THR A 518 -9.65 3.02 -1.81
C THR A 518 -8.53 4.03 -1.55
N THR A 519 -7.52 4.14 -2.41
CA THR A 519 -6.31 4.94 -2.13
C THR A 519 -6.16 6.21 -2.92
N LEU A 520 -7.23 6.66 -3.60
CA LEU A 520 -7.21 7.87 -4.42
C LEU A 520 -6.74 9.11 -3.65
N THR A 521 -6.05 10.01 -4.36
CA THR A 521 -5.68 11.31 -3.80
C THR A 521 -6.92 12.20 -3.72
N TYR A 522 -6.94 13.21 -2.85
CA TYR A 522 -8.08 14.15 -2.84
C TYR A 522 -8.29 14.84 -4.19
N ARG A 523 -7.20 15.08 -4.93
CA ARG A 523 -7.26 15.66 -6.28
C ARG A 523 -7.98 14.78 -7.29
N ASP A 524 -7.83 13.45 -7.19
CA ASP A 524 -8.44 12.50 -8.14
C ASP A 524 -9.95 12.31 -7.92
N VAL A 525 -10.45 12.71 -6.75
CA VAL A 525 -11.87 12.52 -6.35
C VAL A 525 -12.63 13.84 -6.24
N ASP A 526 -12.03 14.96 -6.65
CA ASP A 526 -12.58 16.31 -6.53
C ASP A 526 -12.67 17.01 -7.90
N HIS A 527 -13.65 16.57 -8.70
CA HIS A 527 -13.86 17.06 -10.06
C HIS A 527 -15.28 17.56 -10.26
N LEU A 528 -15.43 18.87 -10.47
CA LEU A 528 -16.73 19.45 -10.84
C LEU A 528 -17.28 18.82 -12.13
N ASP A 529 -18.59 18.62 -12.13
CA ASP A 529 -19.33 18.23 -13.32
C ASP A 529 -19.57 19.46 -14.19
N PRO A 530 -18.95 19.57 -15.39
CA PRO A 530 -19.17 20.71 -16.28
C PRO A 530 -20.62 20.82 -16.76
N ALA A 531 -21.43 19.75 -16.66
CA ALA A 531 -22.84 19.78 -17.00
C ALA A 531 -23.70 20.54 -15.98
N VAL A 532 -23.16 20.86 -14.79
CA VAL A 532 -23.85 21.62 -13.74
C VAL A 532 -23.00 22.84 -13.35
N PRO A 533 -23.13 23.97 -14.06
CA PRO A 533 -22.21 25.11 -13.94
C PRO A 533 -22.27 25.87 -12.61
N ASP A 534 -23.27 25.61 -11.78
CA ASP A 534 -23.45 26.26 -10.46
C ASP A 534 -22.46 25.75 -9.39
N GLY A 535 -21.64 24.75 -9.73
CA GLY A 535 -20.63 24.18 -8.84
C GLY A 535 -21.19 23.24 -7.76
N THR A 536 -22.43 22.77 -7.92
CA THR A 536 -23.10 21.92 -6.92
C THR A 536 -23.05 20.42 -7.24
N ALA A 537 -22.49 20.05 -8.39
CA ALA A 537 -22.32 18.66 -8.81
C ALA A 537 -20.88 18.34 -9.16
N TYR A 538 -20.51 17.11 -8.85
CA TYR A 538 -19.20 16.54 -9.10
C TYR A 538 -19.37 15.30 -9.97
N ARG A 539 -18.36 15.01 -10.79
CA ARG A 539 -18.34 13.77 -11.56
C ARG A 539 -18.25 12.62 -10.58
N LYS A 540 -19.10 11.62 -10.79
CA LYS A 540 -18.94 10.31 -10.15
C LYS A 540 -17.56 9.75 -10.50
N VAL A 541 -16.85 9.29 -9.48
CA VAL A 541 -15.56 8.63 -9.60
C VAL A 541 -15.74 7.24 -10.20
N GLY A 542 -16.80 6.53 -9.83
CA GLY A 542 -17.02 5.14 -10.23
C GLY A 542 -15.84 4.24 -9.85
N VAL A 543 -15.62 3.16 -10.59
CA VAL A 543 -14.49 2.26 -10.36
C VAL A 543 -13.22 2.83 -10.98
N VAL A 544 -12.24 3.17 -10.15
CA VAL A 544 -10.85 3.36 -10.57
C VAL A 544 -10.10 2.06 -10.31
N PRO A 545 -9.69 1.33 -11.37
CA PRO A 545 -9.24 -0.06 -11.24
C PRO A 545 -7.84 -0.17 -10.62
N VAL A 546 -7.73 -0.99 -9.58
CA VAL A 546 -6.46 -1.59 -9.13
C VAL A 546 -6.43 -3.02 -9.64
N ARG A 547 -5.58 -3.30 -10.63
CA ARG A 547 -5.49 -4.62 -11.26
C ARG A 547 -4.50 -5.50 -10.53
N MET A 548 -4.89 -6.73 -10.24
CA MET A 548 -4.03 -7.74 -9.63
C MET A 548 -4.14 -9.05 -10.40
N HIS A 549 -3.02 -9.76 -10.49
CA HIS A 549 -2.91 -11.04 -11.15
C HIS A 549 -2.36 -12.08 -10.17
N PHE A 550 -3.06 -13.20 -10.05
CA PHE A 550 -2.64 -14.30 -9.18
C PHE A 550 -2.60 -15.60 -9.97
N SER A 551 -1.72 -16.51 -9.53
CA SER A 551 -1.64 -17.87 -10.07
C SER A 551 -1.82 -18.87 -8.92
N ALA A 552 -2.54 -19.96 -9.15
CA ALA A 552 -2.77 -20.96 -8.12
C ALA A 552 -2.85 -22.38 -8.69
N THR A 553 -2.44 -23.35 -7.87
CA THR A 553 -2.72 -24.78 -8.08
C THR A 553 -3.77 -25.22 -7.07
N LEU A 554 -4.88 -25.81 -7.53
CA LEU A 554 -5.96 -26.31 -6.69
C LEU A 554 -5.91 -27.83 -6.62
N ALA A 555 -6.30 -28.40 -5.48
CA ALA A 555 -6.39 -29.83 -5.27
C ALA A 555 -7.84 -30.30 -5.37
N LEU A 556 -8.06 -31.30 -6.22
CA LEU A 556 -9.36 -31.86 -6.52
C LEU A 556 -9.48 -33.29 -5.99
N GLY A 557 -10.55 -33.56 -5.26
CA GLY A 557 -10.92 -34.86 -4.73
C GLY A 557 -11.78 -35.68 -5.69
N ASP A 558 -12.48 -36.66 -5.12
CA ASP A 558 -13.50 -37.42 -5.83
C ASP A 558 -14.64 -36.48 -6.30
N GLY A 559 -15.18 -36.71 -7.50
CA GLY A 559 -16.20 -35.83 -8.08
C GLY A 559 -15.75 -34.39 -8.37
N THR A 560 -14.43 -34.14 -8.41
CA THR A 560 -13.80 -32.82 -8.58
C THR A 560 -14.13 -31.80 -7.48
N GLU A 561 -14.44 -32.28 -6.28
CA GLU A 561 -14.59 -31.42 -5.11
C GLU A 561 -13.28 -30.69 -4.81
N LEU A 562 -13.34 -29.39 -4.55
CA LEU A 562 -12.19 -28.62 -4.08
C LEU A 562 -11.84 -29.03 -2.65
N LEU A 563 -10.59 -29.46 -2.44
CA LEU A 563 -10.09 -29.87 -1.13
C LEU A 563 -9.12 -28.85 -0.51
N GLY A 564 -8.54 -27.99 -1.34
CA GLY A 564 -7.46 -27.08 -0.95
C GLY A 564 -6.71 -26.52 -2.14
N GLY A 565 -5.60 -25.84 -1.87
CA GLY A 565 -4.78 -25.26 -2.92
C GLY A 565 -3.55 -24.53 -2.39
N ARG A 566 -2.76 -23.99 -3.32
CA ARG A 566 -1.61 -23.13 -3.03
C ARG A 566 -1.53 -21.99 -4.04
N TRP A 567 -1.12 -20.82 -3.56
CA TRP A 567 -0.67 -19.74 -4.43
C TRP A 567 0.67 -20.12 -5.08
N THR A 568 0.88 -19.66 -6.31
CA THR A 568 2.08 -19.91 -7.12
C THR A 568 2.55 -18.60 -7.75
N GLY A 569 3.78 -18.58 -8.26
CA GLY A 569 4.43 -17.36 -8.75
C GLY A 569 5.54 -16.87 -7.81
N THR A 570 6.10 -15.70 -8.13
CA THR A 570 7.29 -15.16 -7.48
C THR A 570 7.07 -13.67 -7.16
N PRO A 571 6.72 -13.30 -5.91
CA PRO A 571 6.41 -14.19 -4.78
C PRO A 571 5.05 -14.88 -4.93
N ALA A 572 4.90 -16.06 -4.31
CA ALA A 572 3.65 -16.81 -4.25
C ALA A 572 2.68 -16.21 -3.20
N ASN A 573 2.32 -14.94 -3.40
CA ASN A 573 1.39 -14.17 -2.58
C ASN A 573 -0.05 -14.29 -3.08
N GLY A 574 -0.99 -14.15 -2.18
CA GLY A 574 -2.42 -14.27 -2.43
C GLY A 574 -3.21 -13.31 -1.56
N ILE A 575 -4.53 -13.46 -1.59
CA ILE A 575 -5.45 -12.73 -0.72
C ILE A 575 -5.31 -13.25 0.72
N ASP A 576 -5.43 -12.37 1.71
CA ASP A 576 -5.39 -12.75 3.14
C ASP A 576 -6.78 -13.09 3.67
N VAL A 577 -7.74 -12.21 3.40
CA VAL A 577 -9.08 -12.29 3.95
C VAL A 577 -10.11 -11.76 2.96
N VAL A 578 -11.25 -12.44 2.90
CA VAL A 578 -12.48 -11.98 2.25
C VAL A 578 -13.42 -11.47 3.32
N MET A 579 -14.05 -10.31 3.09
CA MET A 579 -15.09 -9.79 3.96
C MET A 579 -16.36 -9.48 3.19
N ASP A 580 -17.49 -9.99 3.66
CA ASP A 580 -18.82 -9.62 3.19
C ASP A 580 -19.46 -8.67 4.20
N VAL A 581 -20.10 -7.62 3.69
CA VAL A 581 -20.77 -6.58 4.46
C VAL A 581 -22.20 -6.46 3.97
N ASP A 582 -23.14 -6.50 4.90
CA ASP A 582 -24.57 -6.43 4.61
C ASP A 582 -25.28 -5.57 5.66
N GLY A 583 -26.29 -4.83 5.21
CA GLY A 583 -27.10 -3.98 6.09
C GLY A 583 -26.43 -2.68 6.55
N PRO A 584 -27.05 -1.98 7.51
CA PRO A 584 -26.64 -0.64 7.95
C PRO A 584 -25.37 -0.68 8.83
N PRO A 585 -24.76 0.48 9.12
CA PRO A 585 -23.66 0.57 10.07
C PRO A 585 -24.11 0.25 11.49
N LYS A 586 -23.15 -0.13 12.36
CA LYS A 586 -23.43 -0.35 13.78
C LYS A 586 -23.62 1.00 14.50
N VAL A 587 -24.74 1.10 15.22
CA VAL A 587 -25.14 2.30 15.96
C VAL A 587 -25.36 1.99 17.43
N LEU A 588 -25.02 2.95 18.29
CA LEU A 588 -25.33 2.94 19.71
C LEU A 588 -26.85 3.08 19.93
N PRO A 589 -27.38 2.74 21.12
CA PRO A 589 -28.82 2.85 21.42
C PRO A 589 -29.40 4.25 21.22
N ASN A 590 -28.58 5.29 21.29
CA ASN A 590 -28.96 6.69 21.05
C ASN A 590 -28.91 7.09 19.56
N GLY A 591 -28.74 6.14 18.63
CA GLY A 591 -28.71 6.38 17.18
C GLY A 591 -27.40 6.96 16.64
N ARG A 592 -26.36 7.06 17.48
CA ARG A 592 -25.04 7.57 17.08
C ARG A 592 -24.14 6.45 16.59
N LEU A 593 -23.19 6.78 15.72
CA LEU A 593 -22.26 5.80 15.16
C LEU A 593 -21.37 5.21 16.26
N GLU A 594 -21.14 3.90 16.24
CA GLU A 594 -20.25 3.26 17.23
C GLU A 594 -18.78 3.73 17.05
N ALA A 595 -18.34 3.88 15.80
CA ALA A 595 -17.00 4.34 15.48
C ALA A 595 -16.78 5.87 15.67
N ALA A 596 -17.86 6.62 15.93
CA ALA A 596 -17.83 8.07 16.20
C ALA A 596 -19.10 8.49 16.95
N ASP A 597 -19.09 8.31 18.27
CA ASP A 597 -20.27 8.54 19.13
C ASP A 597 -20.74 10.01 19.19
N GLN A 598 -20.04 10.94 18.53
CA GLN A 598 -20.47 12.32 18.36
C GLN A 598 -21.24 12.58 17.07
N VAL A 599 -21.38 11.58 16.21
CA VAL A 599 -21.99 11.70 14.88
C VAL A 599 -23.28 10.86 14.81
N PRO A 600 -24.46 11.47 14.64
CA PRO A 600 -25.72 10.75 14.45
C PRO A 600 -25.78 10.04 13.09
N TRP A 601 -26.14 8.75 13.06
CA TRP A 601 -26.32 8.02 11.79
C TRP A 601 -27.43 8.62 10.94
N ALA A 602 -28.52 9.07 11.57
CA ALA A 602 -29.66 9.66 10.87
C ALA A 602 -29.24 10.88 10.02
N LEU A 603 -28.31 11.70 10.52
CA LEU A 603 -27.74 12.83 9.79
C LEU A 603 -26.97 12.35 8.56
N VAL A 604 -26.02 11.44 8.77
CA VAL A 604 -25.16 10.90 7.68
C VAL A 604 -26.02 10.26 6.60
N ARG A 605 -27.03 9.48 6.97
CA ARG A 605 -27.97 8.84 6.05
C ARG A 605 -28.80 9.86 5.27
N ALA A 606 -29.28 10.92 5.92
CA ALA A 606 -30.08 11.96 5.26
C ALA A 606 -29.26 12.69 4.19
N ILE A 607 -28.04 13.12 4.52
CA ILE A 607 -27.16 13.79 3.56
C ILE A 607 -26.68 12.84 2.46
N ALA A 608 -26.43 11.56 2.75
CA ALA A 608 -26.07 10.57 1.74
C ALA A 608 -27.18 10.37 0.69
N LYS A 609 -28.43 10.21 1.14
CA LYS A 609 -29.59 10.12 0.25
C LYS A 609 -29.81 11.39 -0.58
N ALA A 610 -29.60 12.57 0.00
CA ALA A 610 -29.72 13.83 -0.73
C ALA A 610 -28.59 14.01 -1.76
N SER A 611 -27.37 13.58 -1.44
CA SER A 611 -26.17 13.75 -2.28
C SER A 611 -26.20 12.94 -3.58
N VAL A 612 -27.19 12.07 -3.77
CA VAL A 612 -27.36 11.24 -4.97
C VAL A 612 -28.53 11.70 -5.86
N LEU A 613 -29.25 12.76 -5.47
CA LEU A 613 -30.37 13.29 -6.24
C LEU A 613 -29.89 14.01 -7.52
N PRO A 614 -30.54 13.81 -8.68
CA PRO A 614 -30.08 14.42 -9.93
C PRO A 614 -30.27 15.95 -9.96
N PRO A 615 -29.50 16.68 -10.80
CA PRO A 615 -29.76 18.10 -11.12
C PRO A 615 -31.18 18.33 -11.67
N PRO A 616 -31.70 19.58 -11.65
CA PRO A 616 -30.98 20.84 -11.43
C PRO A 616 -31.06 21.40 -10.00
N ALA A 617 -32.01 20.96 -9.18
CA ALA A 617 -32.19 21.53 -7.84
C ALA A 617 -31.01 21.18 -6.92
N LEU A 618 -30.57 22.15 -6.10
CA LEU A 618 -29.62 21.89 -5.02
C LEU A 618 -30.31 21.01 -3.97
N PRO A 619 -29.80 19.80 -3.68
CA PRO A 619 -30.37 18.97 -2.63
C PRO A 619 -30.32 19.68 -1.27
N THR A 620 -31.42 19.60 -0.53
CA THR A 620 -31.55 20.20 0.80
C THR A 620 -31.94 19.15 1.83
N VAL A 621 -31.49 19.33 3.08
CA VAL A 621 -31.95 18.54 4.23
C VAL A 621 -32.19 19.49 5.40
N ASP A 622 -33.40 19.54 5.95
CA ASP A 622 -33.69 20.29 7.17
C ASP A 622 -33.69 19.33 8.37
N LEU A 623 -32.70 19.48 9.26
CA LEU A 623 -32.57 18.64 10.46
C LEU A 623 -33.71 18.82 11.45
N ARG A 624 -34.61 19.79 11.24
CA ARG A 624 -35.77 20.05 12.08
C ARG A 624 -37.01 19.29 11.64
N THR A 625 -37.11 18.94 10.36
CA THR A 625 -38.29 18.28 9.77
C THR A 625 -37.97 16.95 9.11
N ASP A 626 -36.77 16.79 8.58
CA ASP A 626 -36.43 15.70 7.65
C ASP A 626 -35.59 14.58 8.30
N CYS A 627 -35.18 14.76 9.57
CA CYS A 627 -34.31 13.81 10.26
C CYS A 627 -34.75 13.51 11.70
N GLU A 628 -35.64 12.53 11.83
CA GLU A 628 -36.01 11.94 13.12
C GLU A 628 -34.80 11.16 13.70
N GLY A 629 -34.22 11.65 14.79
CA GLY A 629 -33.03 11.09 15.44
C GLY A 629 -31.70 11.83 15.18
N CYS A 630 -31.73 12.98 14.51
CA CYS A 630 -30.55 13.85 14.38
C CYS A 630 -30.24 14.67 15.65
N ARG A 631 -31.26 14.95 16.47
CA ARG A 631 -31.18 15.86 17.63
C ARG A 631 -30.68 15.16 18.90
#